data_AF-A0A7C1W4P3-F1
#
_entry.id   AF-A0A7C1W4P3-F1
#
_cell.length_a   1.000
_cell.length_b   1.000
_cell.length_c   1.000
_cell.angle_alpha   90.00
_cell.angle_beta   90.00
_cell.angle_gamma   90.00
#
_symmetry.space_group_name_H-M   'P 1'
#
loop_
_entity.id
_entity.type
_entity.pdbx_description
1 polymer ?
#
loop_
_entity_poly.entity_id
_entity_poly.type
_entity_poly.pdbx_seq_one_letter_code
_entity_poly.pdbx_strand_id
1 'polypeptide(L)'
;ENWVCRNLSCYILPSCYQIIKNRKEVEKILFKLADDKDWRVRESAAWSFYKLLLDNFEVMYPLFIDWGKHSNANIRRAIIIAVMKMAKHRREEYAKSLLNFIEQFLTDQDKYVQKALIFAIGDGFLRYYPSHTYAYLNSWVKNKEPQVHWIVAMSLCMAEARKHIEECIKILKELSFDSTRRVQNAVIKSLLNLAQNDPEQVLKELQTWKTNQYQKYIVNEVLQKINKWKSKSKGVIK
;
A
#
# COMPACT_ATOMS: atom_id res chain seq x y z
N GLU A 1 31.09 11.84 -1.41
CA GLU A 1 30.88 10.49 -0.82
C GLU A 1 30.09 9.60 -1.80
N ASN A 2 30.59 8.40 -2.07
CA ASN A 2 30.02 7.46 -3.06
C ASN A 2 28.74 6.80 -2.51
N TRP A 3 27.66 6.76 -3.31
CA TRP A 3 26.38 6.14 -2.92
C TRP A 3 26.52 4.63 -2.64
N VAL A 4 27.50 3.96 -3.27
CA VAL A 4 27.78 2.53 -3.05
C VAL A 4 28.23 2.27 -1.61
N CYS A 5 29.09 3.13 -1.05
CA CYS A 5 29.55 2.98 0.33
C CYS A 5 28.38 3.11 1.31
N ARG A 6 27.53 4.13 1.12
CA ARG A 6 26.33 4.35 1.96
C ARG A 6 25.32 3.21 1.82
N ASN A 7 25.18 2.67 0.61
CA ASN A 7 24.37 1.48 0.35
C ASN A 7 24.89 0.25 1.11
N LEU A 8 26.20 0.00 1.08
CA LEU A 8 26.82 -1.10 1.84
C LEU A 8 26.66 -0.92 3.35
N SER A 9 26.73 0.31 3.85
CA SER A 9 26.50 0.60 5.29
C SER A 9 25.14 0.09 5.76
N CYS A 10 24.09 0.18 4.93
CA CYS A 10 22.76 -0.33 5.27
C CYS A 10 22.76 -1.84 5.62
N TYR A 11 23.71 -2.62 5.09
CA TYR A 11 23.77 -4.06 5.38
C TYR A 11 24.44 -4.40 6.71
N ILE A 12 25.28 -3.50 7.23
CA ILE A 12 26.05 -3.72 8.46
C ILE A 12 25.34 -3.10 9.67
N LEU A 13 24.61 -2.00 9.48
CA LEU A 13 23.95 -1.25 10.56
C LEU A 13 23.01 -2.08 11.43
N PRO A 14 22.23 -3.06 10.93
CA PRO A 14 21.41 -3.91 11.78
C PRO A 14 22.25 -4.68 12.82
N SER A 15 23.39 -5.23 12.42
CA SER A 15 24.32 -5.92 13.33
C SER A 15 24.94 -4.94 14.34
N CYS A 16 25.33 -3.75 13.88
CA CYS A 16 25.83 -2.69 14.76
C CYS A 16 24.78 -2.29 15.81
N TYR A 17 23.50 -2.21 15.44
CA TYR A 17 22.42 -1.86 16.36
C TYR A 17 22.29 -2.86 17.53
N GLN A 18 22.58 -4.14 17.27
CA GLN A 18 22.50 -5.18 18.30
C GLN A 18 23.69 -5.16 19.26
N ILE A 19 24.88 -4.79 18.77
CA ILE A 19 26.15 -4.93 19.52
C ILE A 19 26.55 -3.60 20.19
N ILE A 20 26.30 -2.46 19.54
CA ILE A 20 26.75 -1.16 20.02
C ILE A 20 25.81 -0.67 21.12
N LYS A 21 26.38 -0.31 22.29
CA LYS A 21 25.63 0.25 23.43
C LYS A 21 24.89 1.55 23.07
N ASN A 22 25.54 2.42 22.30
CA ASN A 22 24.94 3.69 21.86
C ASN A 22 24.06 3.49 20.61
N ARG A 23 22.88 2.90 20.80
CA ARG A 23 21.90 2.69 19.72
C ARG A 23 21.45 3.99 19.05
N LYS A 24 21.40 5.09 19.80
CA LYS A 24 20.96 6.40 19.27
C LYS A 24 21.84 6.91 18.15
N GLU A 25 23.13 6.63 18.16
CA GLU A 25 24.00 7.02 17.06
C GLU A 25 23.73 6.19 15.80
N VAL A 26 23.47 4.89 15.96
CA VAL A 26 23.08 4.02 14.85
C VAL A 26 21.73 4.46 14.26
N GLU A 27 20.77 4.88 15.10
CA GLU A 27 19.47 5.44 14.66
C GLU A 27 19.66 6.69 13.80
N LYS A 28 20.50 7.64 14.21
CA LYS A 28 20.78 8.84 13.42
C LYS A 28 21.33 8.50 12.04
N ILE A 29 22.24 7.52 11.96
CA ILE A 29 22.80 7.07 10.68
C ILE A 29 21.72 6.41 9.82
N LEU A 30 20.89 5.53 10.39
CA LEU A 30 19.77 4.91 9.68
C LEU A 30 18.79 5.96 9.12
N PHE A 31 18.46 6.97 9.92
CA PHE A 31 17.58 8.07 9.52
C PHE A 31 18.19 8.92 8.41
N LYS A 32 19.49 9.22 8.48
CA LYS A 32 20.22 9.91 7.42
C LYS A 32 20.22 9.12 6.11
N LEU A 33 20.36 7.79 6.18
CA LEU A 33 20.34 6.92 4.99
C LEU A 33 18.92 6.75 4.41
N ALA A 34 17.90 6.73 5.27
CA ALA A 34 16.51 6.74 4.84
C ALA A 34 16.16 8.04 4.10
N ASP A 35 16.77 9.16 4.48
CA ASP A 35 16.63 10.48 3.86
C ASP A 35 17.71 10.78 2.80
N ASP A 36 18.42 9.76 2.31
CA ASP A 36 19.50 10.00 1.33
C ASP A 36 18.95 10.56 0.02
N LYS A 37 19.75 11.43 -0.62
CA LYS A 37 19.41 11.97 -1.96
C LYS A 37 19.28 10.86 -3.02
N ASP A 38 20.04 9.78 -2.90
CA ASP A 38 19.99 8.65 -3.82
C ASP A 38 18.90 7.66 -3.41
N TRP A 39 17.92 7.44 -4.29
CA TRP A 39 16.80 6.55 -4.02
C TRP A 39 17.22 5.10 -3.74
N ARG A 40 18.35 4.65 -4.29
CA ARG A 40 18.87 3.30 -4.06
C ARG A 40 19.35 3.12 -2.63
N VAL A 41 19.94 4.17 -2.05
CA VAL A 41 20.35 4.17 -0.64
C VAL A 41 19.11 4.14 0.26
N ARG A 42 18.05 4.89 -0.08
CA ARG A 42 16.78 4.85 0.66
C ARG A 42 16.13 3.45 0.64
N GLU A 43 16.18 2.75 -0.49
CA GLU A 43 15.70 1.36 -0.56
C GLU A 43 16.51 0.41 0.31
N SER A 44 17.84 0.56 0.33
CA SER A 44 18.69 -0.22 1.22
C SER A 44 18.48 0.13 2.69
N ALA A 45 18.18 1.39 3.03
CA ALA A 45 17.82 1.77 4.40
C ALA A 45 16.51 1.11 4.84
N ALA A 46 15.50 1.02 3.96
CA ALA A 46 14.28 0.25 4.23
C ALA A 46 14.57 -1.24 4.48
N TRP A 47 15.58 -1.81 3.80
CA TRP A 47 16.06 -3.16 4.11
C TRP A 47 16.68 -3.25 5.50
N SER A 48 17.47 -2.25 5.93
CA SER A 48 18.05 -2.22 7.29
C SER A 48 16.97 -2.23 8.36
N PHE A 49 15.96 -1.39 8.22
CA PHE A 49 14.80 -1.38 9.14
C PHE A 49 14.12 -2.75 9.15
N TYR A 50 13.84 -3.33 7.98
CA TYR A 50 13.26 -4.65 7.90
C TYR A 50 14.09 -5.69 8.66
N LYS A 51 15.42 -5.65 8.52
CA LYS A 51 16.32 -6.60 9.18
C LYS A 51 16.27 -6.45 10.70
N LEU A 52 16.25 -5.21 11.21
CA LEU A 52 16.05 -4.96 12.64
C LEU A 52 14.75 -5.57 13.15
N LEU A 53 13.64 -5.31 12.46
CA LEU A 53 12.31 -5.82 12.84
C LEU A 53 12.23 -7.36 12.77
N LEU A 54 12.91 -7.96 11.79
CA LEU A 54 12.99 -9.41 11.63
C LEU A 54 13.74 -10.07 12.79
N ASP A 55 14.87 -9.50 13.17
CA ASP A 55 15.80 -10.08 14.15
C ASP A 55 15.26 -10.01 15.58
N ASN A 56 14.48 -8.98 15.92
CA ASN A 56 13.86 -8.86 17.25
C ASN A 56 12.54 -8.08 17.20
N PHE A 57 11.45 -8.75 16.81
CA PHE A 57 10.16 -8.11 16.61
C PHE A 57 9.65 -7.40 17.88
N GLU A 58 9.66 -8.08 19.03
CA GLU A 58 9.12 -7.55 20.28
C GLU A 58 9.80 -6.27 20.75
N VAL A 59 11.13 -6.19 20.59
CA VAL A 59 11.89 -4.99 20.98
C VAL A 59 11.75 -3.89 19.93
N MET A 60 11.74 -4.25 18.65
CA MET A 60 11.78 -3.26 17.57
C MET A 60 10.39 -2.70 17.22
N TYR A 61 9.32 -3.45 17.42
CA TYR A 61 7.96 -3.01 17.04
C TYR A 61 7.52 -1.73 17.77
N PRO A 62 7.70 -1.56 19.10
CA PRO A 62 7.41 -0.29 19.77
C PRO A 62 8.24 0.88 19.24
N LEU A 63 9.51 0.64 18.88
CA LEU A 63 10.37 1.66 18.27
C LEU A 63 9.88 2.04 16.88
N PHE A 64 9.41 1.07 16.10
CA PHE A 64 8.81 1.33 14.79
C PHE A 64 7.58 2.22 14.92
N ILE A 65 6.70 1.95 15.89
CA ILE A 65 5.53 2.80 16.17
C ILE A 65 5.95 4.25 16.46
N ASP A 66 7.00 4.45 17.24
CA ASP A 66 7.55 5.79 17.50
C ASP A 66 8.16 6.44 16.24
N TRP A 67 9.03 5.72 15.54
CA TRP A 67 9.68 6.21 14.32
C TRP A 67 8.68 6.47 13.18
N GLY A 68 7.54 5.78 13.18
CA GLY A 68 6.44 6.03 12.26
C GLY A 68 5.83 7.43 12.40
N LYS A 69 6.05 8.12 13.53
CA LYS A 69 5.61 9.49 13.78
C LYS A 69 6.64 10.54 13.38
N HIS A 70 7.78 10.12 12.83
CA HIS A 70 8.88 11.01 12.49
C HIS A 70 8.44 12.08 11.46
N SER A 71 8.91 13.33 11.61
CA SER A 71 8.50 14.46 10.76
C SER A 71 8.90 14.28 9.29
N ASN A 72 10.04 13.63 9.05
CA ASN A 72 10.53 13.31 7.70
C ASN A 72 9.76 12.15 7.03
N ALA A 73 9.16 12.44 5.87
CA ALA A 73 8.39 11.50 5.06
C ALA A 73 9.22 10.30 4.52
N ASN A 74 10.49 10.50 4.21
CA ASN A 74 11.36 9.43 3.70
C ASN A 74 11.61 8.34 4.76
N ILE A 75 11.71 8.74 6.04
CA ILE A 75 11.83 7.79 7.16
C ILE A 75 10.52 7.02 7.34
N ARG A 76 9.38 7.71 7.43
CA ARG A 76 8.06 7.06 7.53
C ARG A 76 7.83 6.06 6.40
N ARG A 77 8.17 6.46 5.16
CA ARG A 77 8.14 5.58 4.00
C ARG A 77 9.03 4.36 4.18
N ALA A 78 10.30 4.53 4.55
CA ALA A 78 11.24 3.41 4.68
C ALA A 78 10.72 2.37 5.67
N ILE A 79 10.08 2.81 6.76
CA ILE A 79 9.51 1.95 7.79
C ILE A 79 8.26 1.21 7.28
N ILE A 80 7.39 1.85 6.50
CA ILE A 80 6.26 1.17 5.82
C ILE A 80 6.76 0.05 4.90
N ILE A 81 7.80 0.33 4.10
CA ILE A 81 8.40 -0.67 3.21
C ILE A 81 9.05 -1.80 4.01
N ALA A 82 9.68 -1.50 5.14
CA ALA A 82 10.24 -2.50 6.04
C ALA A 82 9.17 -3.44 6.62
N VAL A 83 8.06 -2.88 7.09
CA VAL A 83 6.90 -3.62 7.62
C VAL A 83 6.24 -4.48 6.55
N MET A 84 6.09 -3.97 5.33
CA MET A 84 5.64 -4.75 4.18
C MET A 84 6.59 -5.92 3.88
N LYS A 85 7.91 -5.71 3.92
CA LYS A 85 8.89 -6.81 3.74
C LYS A 85 8.80 -7.83 4.86
N MET A 86 8.55 -7.39 6.10
CA MET A 86 8.32 -8.28 7.25
C MET A 86 7.10 -9.18 7.04
N ALA A 87 6.03 -8.68 6.41
CA ALA A 87 4.84 -9.46 6.08
C ALA A 87 5.12 -10.68 5.18
N LYS A 88 6.16 -10.63 4.33
CA LYS A 88 6.54 -11.74 3.45
C LYS A 88 6.83 -13.05 4.20
N HIS A 89 7.21 -12.97 5.47
CA HIS A 89 7.50 -14.12 6.32
C HIS A 89 6.26 -14.86 6.83
N ARG A 90 5.05 -14.32 6.63
CA ARG A 90 3.78 -14.98 6.96
C ARG A 90 3.69 -15.47 8.42
N ARG A 91 4.21 -14.67 9.35
CA ARG A 91 4.08 -14.90 10.80
C ARG A 91 2.71 -14.39 11.24
N GLU A 92 1.74 -15.29 11.28
CA GLU A 92 0.33 -14.98 11.56
C GLU A 92 0.14 -14.26 12.90
N GLU A 93 0.94 -14.61 13.91
CA GLU A 93 0.96 -13.95 15.22
C GLU A 93 1.26 -12.44 15.14
N TYR A 94 1.92 -11.98 14.07
CA TYR A 94 2.25 -10.58 13.84
C TYR A 94 1.34 -9.89 12.83
N ALA A 95 0.46 -10.60 12.13
CA ALA A 95 -0.36 -10.05 11.05
C ALA A 95 -1.16 -8.81 11.52
N LYS A 96 -1.84 -8.93 12.68
CA LYS A 96 -2.62 -7.84 13.28
C LYS A 96 -1.73 -6.65 13.68
N SER A 97 -0.60 -6.89 14.33
CA SER A 97 0.33 -5.84 14.75
C SER A 97 0.91 -5.09 13.54
N LEU A 98 1.27 -5.79 12.48
CA LEU A 98 1.77 -5.18 11.25
C LEU A 98 0.67 -4.35 10.55
N LEU A 99 -0.58 -4.81 10.51
CA LEU A 99 -1.69 -4.05 9.93
C LEU A 99 -2.09 -2.83 10.78
N ASN A 100 -2.08 -2.94 12.11
CA ASN A 100 -2.25 -1.80 13.02
C ASN A 100 -1.18 -0.73 12.80
N PHE A 101 0.07 -1.16 12.54
CA PHE A 101 1.14 -0.23 12.21
C PHE A 101 0.86 0.50 10.90
N ILE A 102 0.35 -0.19 9.88
CA ILE A 102 0.00 0.40 8.58
C ILE A 102 -1.16 1.41 8.71
N GLU A 103 -2.14 1.11 9.57
CA GLU A 103 -3.33 1.93 9.79
C GLU A 103 -3.00 3.38 10.21
N GLN A 104 -1.94 3.59 10.98
CA GLN A 104 -1.56 4.92 11.46
C GLN A 104 -1.20 5.91 10.32
N PHE A 105 -0.93 5.41 9.11
CA PHE A 105 -0.54 6.23 7.95
C PHE A 105 -1.69 6.54 7.00
N LEU A 106 -2.91 6.03 7.23
CA LEU A 106 -4.03 6.23 6.31
C LEU A 106 -4.35 7.72 6.07
N THR A 107 -4.08 8.57 7.05
CA THR A 107 -4.26 10.03 6.99
C THR A 107 -2.96 10.81 6.75
N ASP A 108 -1.84 10.14 6.46
CA ASP A 108 -0.57 10.82 6.15
C ASP A 108 -0.71 11.70 4.90
N GLN A 109 -0.28 12.95 4.98
CA GLN A 109 -0.47 13.93 3.90
C GLN A 109 0.64 13.85 2.84
N ASP A 110 1.76 13.18 3.12
CA ASP A 110 2.87 13.10 2.19
C ASP A 110 2.59 12.10 1.05
N LYS A 111 2.73 12.55 -0.19
CA LYS A 111 2.43 11.75 -1.39
C LYS A 111 3.36 10.54 -1.54
N TYR A 112 4.60 10.62 -1.06
CA TYR A 112 5.56 9.52 -1.14
C TYR A 112 5.24 8.44 -0.11
N VAL A 113 4.81 8.84 1.08
CA VAL A 113 4.26 7.94 2.11
C VAL A 113 2.98 7.27 1.60
N GLN A 114 2.02 8.04 1.09
CA GLN A 114 0.77 7.51 0.52
C GLN A 114 1.02 6.45 -0.58
N LYS A 115 2.01 6.68 -1.46
CA LYS A 115 2.39 5.69 -2.49
C LYS A 115 2.94 4.41 -1.90
N ALA A 116 3.81 4.50 -0.90
CA ALA A 116 4.32 3.31 -0.22
C ALA A 116 3.23 2.56 0.55
N LEU A 117 2.29 3.29 1.14
CA LEU A 117 1.13 2.73 1.83
C LEU A 117 0.23 1.93 0.87
N ILE A 118 -0.13 2.51 -0.27
CA ILE A 118 -0.91 1.84 -1.33
C ILE A 118 -0.22 0.55 -1.78
N PHE A 119 1.09 0.60 -2.02
CA PHE A 119 1.87 -0.55 -2.45
C PHE A 119 1.95 -1.62 -1.34
N ALA A 120 2.20 -1.20 -0.10
CA ALA A 120 2.28 -2.08 1.05
C ALA A 120 0.97 -2.85 1.25
N ILE A 121 -0.18 -2.17 1.22
CA ILE A 121 -1.49 -2.79 1.36
C ILE A 121 -1.77 -3.70 0.16
N GLY A 122 -1.71 -3.15 -1.05
CA GLY A 122 -2.23 -3.78 -2.25
C GLY A 122 -1.40 -4.93 -2.82
N ASP A 123 -0.07 -4.86 -2.77
CA ASP A 123 0.82 -5.93 -3.29
C ASP A 123 1.58 -6.67 -2.17
N GLY A 124 1.64 -6.11 -0.96
CA GLY A 124 2.26 -6.73 0.20
C GLY A 124 1.26 -7.49 1.07
N PHE A 125 0.49 -6.76 1.88
CA PHE A 125 -0.42 -7.35 2.87
C PHE A 125 -1.51 -8.20 2.21
N LEU A 126 -2.09 -7.75 1.10
CA LEU A 126 -3.08 -8.54 0.37
C LEU A 126 -2.54 -9.90 -0.08
N ARG A 127 -1.26 -9.96 -0.48
CA ARG A 127 -0.58 -11.19 -0.89
C ARG A 127 -0.25 -12.12 0.28
N TYR A 128 0.20 -11.54 1.39
CA TYR A 128 0.80 -12.30 2.49
C TYR A 128 -0.19 -12.64 3.61
N TYR A 129 -1.16 -11.77 3.87
CA TYR A 129 -2.21 -11.91 4.87
C TYR A 129 -3.59 -11.52 4.30
N PRO A 130 -4.09 -12.18 3.24
CA PRO A 130 -5.32 -11.76 2.55
C PRO A 130 -6.53 -11.62 3.49
N SER A 131 -6.82 -12.64 4.31
CA SER A 131 -7.98 -12.61 5.21
C SER A 131 -7.93 -11.47 6.23
N HIS A 132 -6.77 -11.27 6.86
CA HIS A 132 -6.56 -10.14 7.78
C HIS A 132 -6.67 -8.80 7.05
N THR A 133 -6.07 -8.68 5.86
CA THR A 133 -6.11 -7.45 5.07
C THR A 133 -7.55 -7.08 4.70
N TYR A 134 -8.37 -8.04 4.28
CA TYR A 134 -9.78 -7.78 4.00
C TYR A 134 -10.57 -7.35 5.23
N ALA A 135 -10.30 -7.91 6.41
CA ALA A 135 -10.94 -7.47 7.64
C ALA A 135 -10.64 -5.97 7.91
N TYR A 136 -9.39 -5.55 7.73
CA TYR A 136 -8.98 -4.15 7.88
C TYR A 136 -9.58 -3.27 6.79
N LEU A 137 -9.52 -3.65 5.51
CA LEU A 137 -10.12 -2.88 4.41
C LEU A 137 -11.62 -2.64 4.62
N ASN A 138 -12.36 -3.65 5.08
CA ASN A 138 -13.78 -3.53 5.42
C ASN A 138 -14.04 -2.62 6.61
N SER A 139 -13.10 -2.52 7.55
CA SER A 139 -13.17 -1.55 8.65
C SER A 139 -12.88 -0.14 8.18
N TRP A 140 -11.86 0.04 7.32
CA TRP A 140 -11.42 1.35 6.81
C TRP A 140 -12.42 1.97 5.84
N VAL A 141 -13.22 1.16 5.15
CA VAL A 141 -14.33 1.62 4.29
C VAL A 141 -15.44 2.36 5.07
N LYS A 142 -15.49 2.20 6.40
CA LYS A 142 -16.44 2.87 7.28
C LYS A 142 -15.90 4.19 7.84
N ASN A 143 -14.64 4.52 7.54
CA ASN A 143 -14.04 5.77 7.97
C ASN A 143 -14.74 6.96 7.28
N LYS A 144 -14.79 8.12 7.93
CA LYS A 144 -15.44 9.31 7.34
C LYS A 144 -14.50 10.10 6.42
N GLU A 145 -13.20 9.88 6.53
CA GLU A 145 -12.17 10.62 5.81
C GLU A 145 -12.04 10.13 4.35
N PRO A 146 -12.31 10.98 3.33
CA PRO A 146 -12.20 10.59 1.93
C PRO A 146 -10.79 10.15 1.51
N GLN A 147 -9.76 10.60 2.24
CA GLN A 147 -8.40 10.13 2.00
C GLN A 147 -8.25 8.64 2.28
N VAL A 148 -8.86 8.14 3.36
CA VAL A 148 -8.82 6.71 3.73
C VAL A 148 -9.48 5.89 2.62
N HIS A 149 -10.65 6.31 2.17
CA HIS A 149 -11.35 5.72 1.03
C HIS A 149 -10.51 5.70 -0.24
N TRP A 150 -9.82 6.80 -0.52
CA TRP A 150 -8.91 6.89 -1.66
C TRP A 150 -7.73 5.91 -1.54
N ILE A 151 -7.11 5.76 -0.36
CA ILE A 151 -6.03 4.79 -0.11
C ILE A 151 -6.54 3.36 -0.32
N VAL A 152 -7.70 3.02 0.25
CA VAL A 152 -8.31 1.69 0.09
C VAL A 152 -8.56 1.40 -1.38
N ALA A 153 -9.26 2.29 -2.09
CA ALA A 153 -9.55 2.13 -3.51
C ALA A 153 -8.25 1.96 -4.32
N MET A 154 -7.26 2.84 -4.14
CA MET A 154 -6.00 2.77 -4.88
C MET A 154 -5.18 1.51 -4.58
N SER A 155 -5.25 0.97 -3.35
CA SER A 155 -4.60 -0.31 -3.00
C SER A 155 -5.17 -1.47 -3.81
N LEU A 156 -6.47 -1.43 -4.12
CA LEU A 156 -7.13 -2.40 -4.99
C LEU A 156 -6.84 -2.19 -6.49
N CYS A 157 -6.06 -1.17 -6.86
CA CYS A 157 -5.52 -0.98 -8.20
C CYS A 157 -4.17 -1.70 -8.40
N MET A 158 -3.62 -2.33 -7.34
CA MET A 158 -2.35 -3.06 -7.42
C MET A 158 -2.52 -4.42 -8.13
N ALA A 159 -1.39 -5.05 -8.48
CA ALA A 159 -1.40 -6.25 -9.32
C ALA A 159 -2.02 -7.46 -8.59
N GLU A 160 -1.77 -7.59 -7.29
CA GLU A 160 -2.30 -8.71 -6.49
C GLU A 160 -3.83 -8.70 -6.41
N ALA A 161 -4.45 -7.52 -6.38
CA ALA A 161 -5.91 -7.37 -6.30
C ALA A 161 -6.65 -8.09 -7.45
N ARG A 162 -6.00 -8.25 -8.62
CA ARG A 162 -6.58 -8.99 -9.77
C ARG A 162 -6.83 -10.47 -9.49
N LYS A 163 -6.24 -11.05 -8.45
CA LYS A 163 -6.48 -12.44 -8.04
C LYS A 163 -7.70 -12.61 -7.12
N HIS A 164 -8.31 -11.51 -6.70
CA HIS A 164 -9.36 -11.49 -5.69
C HIS A 164 -10.51 -10.57 -6.12
N ILE A 165 -11.00 -10.78 -7.35
CA ILE A 165 -11.91 -9.86 -8.01
C ILE A 165 -13.20 -9.69 -7.21
N GLU A 166 -13.78 -10.77 -6.69
CA GLU A 166 -15.04 -10.74 -5.94
C GLU A 166 -14.97 -9.90 -4.67
N GLU A 167 -13.95 -10.12 -3.83
CA GLU A 167 -13.76 -9.36 -2.60
C GLU A 167 -13.43 -7.89 -2.89
N CYS A 168 -12.58 -7.63 -3.89
CA CYS A 168 -12.23 -6.28 -4.27
C CYS A 168 -13.44 -5.50 -4.77
N ILE A 169 -14.28 -6.12 -5.60
CA ILE A 169 -15.51 -5.51 -6.13
C ILE A 169 -16.47 -5.13 -5.00
N LYS A 170 -16.65 -5.99 -3.99
CA LYS A 170 -17.53 -5.69 -2.83
C LYS A 170 -17.06 -4.43 -2.10
N ILE A 171 -15.76 -4.30 -1.83
CA ILE A 171 -15.21 -3.11 -1.18
C ILE A 171 -15.35 -1.87 -2.08
N LEU A 172 -15.07 -2.00 -3.38
CA LEU A 172 -15.22 -0.90 -4.33
C LEU A 172 -16.67 -0.44 -4.46
N LYS A 173 -17.65 -1.33 -4.26
CA LYS A 173 -19.08 -1.01 -4.22
C LYS A 173 -19.40 -0.09 -3.05
N GLU A 174 -18.92 -0.39 -1.86
CA GLU A 174 -19.10 0.48 -0.69
C GLU A 174 -18.45 1.85 -0.91
N LEU A 175 -17.23 1.89 -1.46
CA LEU A 175 -16.53 3.15 -1.75
C LEU A 175 -17.18 3.97 -2.88
N SER A 176 -17.98 3.34 -3.74
CA SER A 176 -18.65 4.03 -4.85
C SER A 176 -19.76 4.99 -4.41
N PHE A 177 -20.17 4.95 -3.14
CA PHE A 177 -21.08 5.91 -2.54
C PHE A 177 -20.40 7.22 -2.12
N ASP A 178 -19.07 7.27 -2.11
CA ASP A 178 -18.33 8.48 -1.76
C ASP A 178 -18.52 9.57 -2.84
N SER A 179 -18.96 10.75 -2.39
CA SER A 179 -19.21 11.91 -3.26
C SER A 179 -17.91 12.56 -3.78
N THR A 180 -16.77 12.24 -3.17
CA THR A 180 -15.47 12.85 -3.46
C THR A 180 -14.95 12.37 -4.80
N ARG A 181 -14.74 13.32 -5.72
CA ARG A 181 -14.25 13.04 -7.08
C ARG A 181 -12.95 12.24 -7.11
N ARG A 182 -12.04 12.51 -6.16
CA ARG A 182 -10.76 11.81 -6.02
C ARG A 182 -10.97 10.32 -5.69
N VAL A 183 -11.93 9.98 -4.83
CA VAL A 183 -12.28 8.60 -4.47
C VAL A 183 -12.94 7.90 -5.66
N GLN A 184 -13.93 8.53 -6.29
CA GLN A 184 -14.59 7.98 -7.49
C GLN A 184 -13.59 7.65 -8.60
N ASN A 185 -12.61 8.54 -8.84
CA ASN A 185 -11.54 8.28 -9.81
C ASN A 185 -10.65 7.10 -9.42
N ALA A 186 -10.39 6.88 -8.14
CA ALA A 186 -9.66 5.71 -7.68
C ALA A 186 -10.49 4.43 -7.89
N VAL A 187 -11.79 4.46 -7.54
CA VAL A 187 -12.70 3.32 -7.78
C VAL A 187 -12.73 2.95 -9.26
N ILE A 188 -12.87 3.93 -10.16
CA ILE A 188 -12.83 3.71 -11.62
C ILE A 188 -11.51 3.03 -12.03
N LYS A 189 -10.36 3.54 -11.56
CA LYS A 189 -9.04 2.96 -11.88
C LYS A 189 -8.93 1.51 -11.41
N SER A 190 -9.39 1.22 -10.21
CA SER A 190 -9.33 -0.13 -9.64
C SER A 190 -10.24 -1.08 -10.38
N LEU A 191 -11.47 -0.69 -10.71
CA LEU A 191 -12.38 -1.49 -11.54
C LEU A 191 -11.79 -1.78 -12.93
N LEU A 192 -11.14 -0.79 -13.55
CA LEU A 192 -10.44 -0.99 -14.83
C LEU A 192 -9.25 -1.94 -14.69
N ASN A 193 -8.52 -1.89 -13.59
CA ASN A 193 -7.43 -2.83 -13.30
C ASN A 193 -7.97 -4.27 -13.14
N LEU A 194 -9.07 -4.47 -12.41
CA LEU A 194 -9.71 -5.78 -12.27
C LEU A 194 -10.24 -6.29 -13.62
N ALA A 195 -10.82 -5.40 -14.44
CA ALA A 195 -11.33 -5.72 -15.77
C ALA A 195 -10.22 -6.10 -16.77
N GLN A 196 -8.94 -5.85 -16.48
CA GLN A 196 -7.85 -6.39 -17.30
C GLN A 196 -7.74 -7.92 -17.17
N ASN A 197 -8.17 -8.49 -16.04
CA ASN A 197 -8.16 -9.93 -15.80
C ASN A 197 -9.52 -10.57 -16.13
N ASP A 198 -10.61 -10.01 -15.58
CA ASP A 198 -11.96 -10.50 -15.85
C ASP A 198 -12.94 -9.33 -16.11
N PRO A 199 -13.04 -8.87 -17.37
CA PRO A 199 -13.97 -7.80 -17.70
C PRO A 199 -15.44 -8.25 -17.60
N GLU A 200 -15.75 -9.54 -17.76
CA GLU A 200 -17.14 -10.03 -17.74
C GLU A 200 -17.72 -9.99 -16.34
N GLN A 201 -16.96 -10.44 -15.34
CA GLN A 201 -17.35 -10.37 -13.94
C GLN A 201 -17.54 -8.91 -13.49
N VAL A 202 -16.61 -8.01 -13.85
CA VAL A 202 -16.75 -6.58 -13.56
C VAL A 202 -18.02 -6.00 -14.20
N LEU A 203 -18.26 -6.28 -15.47
CA LEU A 203 -19.45 -5.78 -16.18
C LEU A 203 -20.75 -6.32 -15.58
N LYS A 204 -20.79 -7.61 -15.21
CA LYS A 204 -21.94 -8.25 -14.55
C LYS A 204 -22.26 -7.55 -13.24
N GLU A 205 -21.27 -7.30 -12.39
CA GLU A 205 -21.54 -6.63 -11.13
C GLU A 205 -22.02 -5.19 -11.33
N LEU A 206 -21.41 -4.42 -12.25
CA LEU A 206 -21.77 -3.02 -12.49
C LEU A 206 -23.23 -2.84 -12.96
N GLN A 207 -23.87 -3.88 -13.50
CA GLN A 207 -25.30 -3.85 -13.79
C GLN A 207 -26.15 -3.65 -12.53
N THR A 208 -25.65 -4.11 -11.38
CA THR A 208 -26.33 -3.97 -10.07
C THR A 208 -26.05 -2.62 -9.39
N TRP A 209 -25.11 -1.82 -9.91
CA TRP A 209 -24.68 -0.54 -9.32
C TRP A 209 -25.43 0.63 -9.96
N LYS A 210 -26.66 0.95 -9.56
CA LYS A 210 -27.39 2.12 -10.11
C LYS A 210 -28.22 2.86 -9.06
N THR A 211 -27.73 2.89 -7.83
CA THR A 211 -28.52 3.40 -6.71
C THR A 211 -28.44 4.92 -6.54
N ASN A 212 -27.35 5.57 -6.97
CA ASN A 212 -27.15 7.01 -6.82
C ASN A 212 -26.37 7.64 -7.99
N GLN A 213 -26.25 8.97 -7.98
CA GLN A 213 -25.57 9.73 -9.04
C GLN A 213 -24.06 9.41 -9.18
N TYR A 214 -23.37 9.13 -8.07
CA TYR A 214 -21.94 8.82 -8.04
C TYR A 214 -21.65 7.45 -8.66
N GLN A 215 -22.44 6.44 -8.30
CA GLN A 215 -22.40 5.13 -8.93
C GLN A 215 -22.70 5.19 -10.43
N LYS A 216 -23.74 5.93 -10.83
CA LYS A 216 -24.05 6.13 -12.26
C LYS A 216 -22.87 6.73 -13.02
N TYR A 217 -22.21 7.73 -12.43
CA TYR A 217 -21.00 8.33 -13.00
C TYR A 217 -19.86 7.29 -13.16
N ILE A 218 -19.54 6.55 -12.10
CA ILE A 218 -18.49 5.51 -12.11
C ILE A 218 -18.78 4.44 -13.16
N VAL A 219 -19.99 3.90 -13.18
CA VAL A 219 -20.40 2.85 -14.12
C VAL A 219 -20.26 3.33 -15.56
N ASN A 220 -20.74 4.54 -15.88
CA ASN A 220 -20.65 5.08 -17.24
C ASN A 220 -19.19 5.22 -17.70
N GLU A 221 -18.30 5.71 -16.84
CA GLU A 221 -16.88 5.86 -17.16
C GLU A 221 -16.19 4.51 -17.41
N VAL A 222 -16.46 3.52 -16.57
CA VAL A 222 -15.87 2.18 -16.71
C VAL A 222 -16.38 1.52 -17.99
N LEU A 223 -17.69 1.57 -18.26
CA LEU A 223 -18.30 1.03 -19.47
C LEU A 223 -17.72 1.67 -20.74
N GLN A 224 -17.63 3.00 -20.78
CA GLN A 224 -17.06 3.71 -21.93
C GLN A 224 -15.62 3.27 -22.22
N LYS A 225 -14.79 3.13 -21.18
CA LYS A 225 -13.38 2.73 -21.33
C LYS A 225 -13.23 1.27 -21.76
N ILE A 226 -13.99 0.35 -21.17
CA ILE A 226 -13.99 -1.07 -21.58
C ILE A 226 -14.46 -1.23 -23.03
N ASN A 227 -15.51 -0.51 -23.44
CA ASN A 227 -16.00 -0.55 -24.83
C ASN A 227 -14.95 -0.02 -25.81
N LYS A 228 -14.23 1.04 -25.44
CA LYS A 228 -13.11 1.57 -26.23
C LYS A 228 -11.95 0.58 -26.36
N TRP A 229 -11.69 -0.25 -25.35
CA TRP A 229 -10.70 -1.33 -25.47
C TRP A 229 -11.16 -2.38 -26.49
N LYS A 230 -12.41 -2.85 -26.38
CA LYS A 230 -12.98 -3.85 -27.30
C LYS A 230 -12.99 -3.38 -28.77
N SER A 231 -13.30 -2.11 -29.03
CA SER A 231 -13.30 -1.57 -30.41
C SER A 231 -11.89 -1.48 -31.00
N LYS A 232 -10.88 -1.10 -30.20
CA LYS A 232 -9.48 -1.09 -30.63
C LYS A 232 -8.97 -2.50 -30.94
N SER A 233 -9.28 -3.49 -30.10
CA SER A 233 -8.85 -4.88 -30.32
C SER A 233 -9.41 -5.47 -31.63
N LYS A 234 -10.62 -5.08 -32.03
CA LYS A 234 -11.24 -5.50 -33.30
C LYS A 234 -10.67 -4.81 -34.55
N GLY A 235 -10.06 -3.62 -34.39
CA GLY A 235 -9.48 -2.84 -35.49
C GLY A 235 -8.06 -3.25 -35.89
N VAL A 236 -7.41 -4.16 -35.15
CA VAL A 236 -6.03 -4.62 -35.41
C VAL A 236 -6.00 -5.93 -36.23
N ILE A 237 -7.16 -6.50 -36.59
CA ILE A 237 -7.29 -7.72 -37.40
C ILE A 237 -7.73 -7.36 -38.84
N LYS A 238 -7.14 -6.33 -39.45
CA LYS A 238 -7.34 -6.01 -40.87
C LYS A 238 -6.00 -5.76 -41.55
#